data_AF-X1PKV8-F1
#
_entry.id   AF-X1PKV8-F1
#
_cell.length_a   1.000
_cell.length_b   1.000
_cell.length_c   1.000
_cell.angle_alpha   90.00
_cell.angle_beta   90.00
_cell.angle_gamma   90.00
#
_symmetry.space_group_name_H-M   'P 1'
#
loop_
_entity.id
_entity.type
_entity.pdbx_description
1 polymer ?
#
loop_
_entity_poly.entity_id
_entity_poly.type
_entity_poly.pdbx_seq_one_letter_code
_entity_poly.pdbx_strand_id
1 'polypeptide(L)'
;MTRSSRDDALSDNQFDALWDACKRIDNPLEGQFLLRTLGWPCAMRAGEVLHLRPSWIDYNRGVITIPGHEPCDCSYCRRRARMKRGPYEKVLKRQWEPKTKAGARGIPFWHVDGTGKILKEFMSEYGGVVLL
;
A
#
# COMPACT_ATOMS: atom_id res chain seq x y z
N MET A 1 17.56 -24.01 11.21
CA MET A 1 16.24 -23.35 11.15
C MET A 1 16.29 -22.27 10.08
N THR A 2 15.30 -22.23 9.19
CA THR A 2 15.23 -21.22 8.12
C THR A 2 14.60 -19.96 8.70
N ARG A 3 15.36 -18.85 8.74
CA ARG A 3 14.87 -17.52 9.18
C ARG A 3 13.64 -17.11 8.37
N SER A 4 12.63 -16.58 9.03
CA SER A 4 11.37 -16.14 8.44
C SER A 4 11.16 -14.64 8.66
N SER A 5 10.27 -14.02 7.87
CA SER A 5 9.92 -12.61 8.06
C SER A 5 9.29 -12.29 9.42
N ARG A 6 8.77 -13.31 10.12
CA ARG A 6 8.24 -13.15 11.49
C ARG A 6 9.35 -12.88 12.49
N ASP A 7 10.53 -13.46 12.28
CA ASP A 7 11.67 -13.34 13.20
C ASP A 7 12.28 -11.93 13.15
N ASP A 8 11.99 -11.18 12.08
CA ASP A 8 12.44 -9.80 11.85
C ASP A 8 11.33 -8.75 12.07
N ALA A 9 10.18 -9.17 12.62
CA ALA A 9 9.09 -8.24 12.91
C ALA A 9 9.49 -7.28 14.04
N LEU A 10 9.11 -6.01 13.89
CA LEU A 10 9.31 -5.01 14.93
C LEU A 10 8.50 -5.38 16.18
N SER A 11 9.10 -5.20 17.36
CA SER A 11 8.34 -5.16 18.60
C SER A 11 7.52 -3.87 18.68
N ASP A 12 6.53 -3.83 19.57
CA ASP A 12 5.68 -2.65 19.77
C ASP A 12 6.53 -1.40 20.07
N ASN A 13 7.52 -1.51 20.96
CA ASN A 13 8.44 -0.41 21.27
C ASN A 13 9.26 0.06 20.06
N GLN A 14 9.68 -0.88 19.20
CA GLN A 14 10.42 -0.53 17.98
C GLN A 14 9.51 0.14 16.95
N PHE A 15 8.25 -0.29 16.87
CA PHE A 15 7.25 0.33 16.01
C PHE A 15 6.94 1.76 16.47
N ASP A 16 6.75 1.98 17.76
CA ASP A 16 6.51 3.31 18.34
C ASP A 16 7.72 4.25 18.14
N ALA A 17 8.93 3.73 18.36
CA ALA A 17 10.16 4.50 18.09
C ALA A 17 10.28 4.90 16.61
N LEU A 18 9.90 3.99 15.69
CA LEU A 18 9.88 4.28 14.26
C LEU A 18 8.79 5.29 13.90
N TRP A 19 7.61 5.17 14.49
CA TRP A 19 6.51 6.13 14.33
C TRP A 19 6.92 7.54 14.74
N ASP A 20 7.59 7.67 15.88
CA ASP A 20 8.11 8.96 16.34
C ASP A 20 9.22 9.49 15.44
N ALA A 21 10.07 8.62 14.89
CA ALA A 21 11.09 9.02 13.92
C ALA A 21 10.45 9.56 12.62
N CYS A 22 9.37 8.95 12.12
CA CYS A 22 8.65 9.43 10.94
C CYS A 22 8.10 10.86 11.10
N LYS A 23 7.90 11.35 12.32
CA LYS A 23 7.46 12.74 12.57
C LYS A 23 8.58 13.78 12.46
N ARG A 24 9.84 13.33 12.43
CA ARG A 24 11.04 14.19 12.52
C ARG A 24 11.90 14.19 11.25
N ILE A 25 11.53 13.40 10.24
CA ILE A 25 12.20 13.42 8.94
C ILE A 25 11.70 14.61 8.10
N ASP A 26 12.44 14.97 7.06
CA ASP A 26 12.11 16.10 6.18
C ASP A 26 10.72 15.98 5.52
N ASN A 27 10.27 14.73 5.32
CA ASN A 27 9.04 14.36 4.62
C ASN A 27 8.12 13.54 5.55
N PRO A 28 7.55 14.15 6.60
CA PRO A 28 6.90 13.43 7.68
C PRO A 28 5.57 12.79 7.25
N LEU A 29 4.88 13.37 6.25
CA LEU A 29 3.62 12.83 5.75
C LEU A 29 3.86 11.50 5.02
N GLU A 30 4.88 11.44 4.16
CA GLU A 30 5.24 10.24 3.42
C GLU A 30 5.74 9.13 4.35
N GLY A 31 6.56 9.48 5.34
CA GLY A 31 7.00 8.53 6.37
C GLY A 31 5.82 7.93 7.14
N GLN A 32 4.91 8.77 7.62
CA GLN A 32 3.71 8.32 8.34
C GLN A 32 2.76 7.52 7.44
N PHE A 33 2.56 7.94 6.19
CA PHE A 33 1.76 7.22 5.21
C PHE A 33 2.33 5.83 4.94
N LEU A 34 3.64 5.72 4.68
CA LEU A 34 4.30 4.44 4.46
C LEU A 34 4.20 3.54 5.68
N LEU A 35 4.41 4.06 6.89
CA LEU A 35 4.33 3.26 8.10
C LEU A 35 2.90 2.79 8.40
N ARG A 36 1.87 3.63 8.20
CA ARG A 36 0.46 3.24 8.39
C ARG A 36 -0.05 2.26 7.32
N THR A 37 0.46 2.36 6.09
CA THR A 37 0.03 1.49 4.99
C THR A 37 0.77 0.15 5.00
N LEU A 38 2.10 0.14 5.14
CA LEU A 38 2.92 -1.08 5.17
C LEU A 38 2.90 -1.80 6.53
N GLY A 39 2.75 -1.04 7.62
CA GLY A 39 2.68 -1.53 8.99
C GLY A 39 1.27 -1.46 9.57
N TRP A 40 1.17 -1.41 10.90
CA TRP A 40 -0.11 -1.31 11.60
C TRP A 40 -0.79 0.06 11.35
N PRO A 41 -2.09 0.11 11.01
CA PRO A 41 -3.06 -1.00 11.03
C PRO A 41 -3.24 -1.75 9.71
N CYS A 42 -2.76 -1.22 8.58
CA CYS A 42 -3.21 -1.70 7.28
C CYS A 42 -2.48 -2.97 6.80
N ALA A 43 -1.20 -3.10 7.15
CA ALA A 43 -0.32 -4.22 6.79
C ALA A 43 -0.42 -4.60 5.29
N MET A 44 -0.50 -3.59 4.43
CA MET A 44 -0.63 -3.76 2.98
C MET A 44 0.67 -4.29 2.40
N ARG A 45 0.56 -5.08 1.34
CA ARG A 45 1.73 -5.46 0.56
C ARG A 45 2.26 -4.22 -0.18
N ALA A 46 3.57 -4.14 -0.40
CA ALA A 46 4.15 -3.04 -1.17
C ALA A 46 3.46 -2.82 -2.53
N GLY A 47 3.12 -3.89 -3.25
CA GLY A 47 2.37 -3.80 -4.50
C GLY A 47 0.95 -3.24 -4.35
N GLU A 48 0.30 -3.39 -3.20
CA GLU A 48 -1.00 -2.77 -2.87
C GLU A 48 -0.82 -1.27 -2.59
N VAL A 49 0.21 -0.88 -1.83
CA VAL A 49 0.51 0.54 -1.53
C VAL A 49 0.86 1.32 -2.80
N LEU A 50 1.70 0.73 -3.67
CA LEU A 50 2.11 1.33 -4.94
C LEU A 50 0.95 1.60 -5.91
N HIS A 51 -0.19 0.94 -5.73
CA HIS A 51 -1.36 1.06 -6.62
C HIS A 51 -2.58 1.64 -5.89
N LEU A 52 -2.42 2.02 -4.63
CA LEU A 52 -3.50 2.58 -3.83
C LEU A 52 -4.03 3.85 -4.50
N ARG A 53 -5.32 3.85 -4.81
CA ARG A 53 -6.04 5.00 -5.39
C ARG A 53 -6.97 5.63 -4.37
N PRO A 54 -7.27 6.93 -4.47
CA PRO A 54 -8.27 7.58 -3.63
C PRO A 54 -9.63 6.87 -3.65
N SER A 55 -10.04 6.33 -4.80
CA SER A 55 -11.29 5.59 -4.98
C SER A 55 -11.40 4.30 -4.18
N TRP A 56 -10.28 3.76 -3.69
CA TRP A 56 -10.28 2.56 -2.86
C TRP A 56 -10.58 2.88 -1.39
N ILE A 57 -10.53 4.14 -0.99
CA ILE A 57 -10.61 4.54 0.42
C ILE A 57 -12.00 5.09 0.72
N ASP A 58 -12.72 4.39 1.60
CA ASP A 58 -13.94 4.89 2.21
C ASP A 58 -13.60 5.52 3.56
N TYR A 59 -13.48 6.85 3.58
CA TYR A 59 -13.16 7.61 4.79
C TYR A 59 -14.29 7.60 5.83
N ASN A 60 -15.55 7.45 5.40
CA ASN A 60 -16.69 7.42 6.32
C ASN A 60 -16.73 6.11 7.09
N ARG A 61 -16.43 4.99 6.41
CA ARG A 61 -16.36 3.66 7.03
C ARG A 61 -15.00 3.34 7.63
N GLY A 62 -13.98 4.11 7.28
CA GLY A 62 -12.59 3.86 7.65
C GLY A 62 -12.07 2.53 7.10
N VAL A 63 -12.31 2.25 5.81
CA VAL A 63 -11.91 1.00 5.15
C VAL A 63 -11.23 1.28 3.81
N ILE A 64 -10.10 0.59 3.54
CA ILE A 64 -9.48 0.53 2.21
C ILE A 64 -9.96 -0.76 1.51
N THR A 65 -10.52 -0.65 0.31
CA THR A 65 -10.99 -1.79 -0.48
C THR A 65 -9.95 -2.15 -1.54
N ILE A 66 -9.25 -3.25 -1.36
CA ILE A 66 -8.31 -3.78 -2.36
C ILE A 66 -9.11 -4.54 -3.43
N PRO A 67 -9.15 -4.07 -4.68
CA PRO A 67 -9.91 -4.76 -5.72
C PRO A 67 -9.18 -6.03 -6.18
N GLY A 68 -9.93 -6.95 -6.79
CA GLY A 68 -9.35 -8.14 -7.41
C GLY A 68 -8.48 -7.85 -8.63
N HIS A 69 -8.71 -6.70 -9.27
CA HIS A 69 -7.93 -6.22 -10.40
C HIS A 69 -8.11 -4.71 -10.54
N GLU A 70 -7.07 -4.01 -10.96
CA GLU A 70 -7.07 -2.59 -11.29
C GLU A 70 -6.18 -2.41 -12.53
N PRO A 71 -6.70 -1.80 -13.61
CA PRO A 71 -5.88 -1.46 -14.76
C PRO A 71 -4.73 -0.54 -14.35
N CYS A 72 -3.50 -0.92 -14.70
CA CYS A 72 -2.32 -0.16 -14.38
C CYS A 72 -1.25 -0.34 -15.44
N ASP A 73 -0.63 0.78 -15.83
CA ASP A 73 0.43 0.86 -16.81
C ASP A 73 1.71 1.49 -16.25
N CYS A 74 1.88 1.55 -14.91
CA CYS A 74 3.09 2.10 -14.28
C CYS A 74 4.36 1.34 -14.70
N SER A 75 5.55 1.94 -14.51
CA SER A 75 6.81 1.28 -14.87
C SER A 75 6.99 -0.11 -14.27
N TYR A 76 6.52 -0.33 -13.04
CA TYR A 76 6.51 -1.66 -12.42
C TYR A 76 5.66 -2.67 -13.20
N CYS A 77 4.43 -2.30 -13.56
CA CYS A 77 3.54 -3.13 -14.36
C CYS A 77 4.08 -3.35 -15.77
N ARG A 78 4.56 -2.32 -16.46
CA ARG A 78 5.19 -2.44 -17.79
C ARG A 78 6.36 -3.40 -17.77
N ARG A 79 7.27 -3.27 -16.79
CA ARG A 79 8.41 -4.17 -16.62
C ARG A 79 7.97 -5.61 -16.42
N ARG A 80 6.98 -5.84 -15.56
CA ARG A 80 6.47 -7.20 -15.30
C ARG A 80 5.68 -7.80 -16.46
N ALA A 81 4.94 -6.99 -17.20
CA ALA A 81 4.21 -7.42 -18.39
C ALA A 81 5.17 -7.89 -19.49
N ARG A 82 6.29 -7.21 -19.71
CA ARG A 82 7.35 -7.61 -20.65
C ARG A 82 7.98 -8.98 -20.34
N MET A 83 7.95 -9.41 -19.08
CA MET A 83 8.50 -10.70 -18.65
C MET A 83 7.51 -11.87 -18.81
N LYS A 84 6.23 -11.59 -19.14
CA LYS A 84 5.20 -12.62 -19.32
C LYS A 84 5.02 -12.94 -20.80
N ARG A 85 4.57 -14.17 -21.10
CA ARG A 85 4.25 -14.61 -22.46
C ARG A 85 2.90 -14.02 -22.92
N GLY A 86 2.82 -13.66 -24.20
CA GLY A 86 1.60 -13.19 -24.86
C GLY A 86 1.71 -11.75 -25.39
N PRO A 87 0.67 -11.23 -26.08
CA PRO A 87 0.67 -9.88 -26.61
C PRO A 87 0.75 -8.85 -25.48
N TYR A 88 1.78 -7.99 -25.52
CA TYR A 88 2.11 -7.05 -24.45
C TYR A 88 0.91 -6.24 -23.95
N GLU A 89 0.13 -5.64 -24.85
CA GLU A 89 -1.04 -4.83 -24.47
C GLU A 89 -2.11 -5.62 -23.72
N LYS A 90 -2.33 -6.89 -24.10
CA LYS A 90 -3.29 -7.76 -23.40
C LYS A 90 -2.78 -8.17 -22.03
N VAL A 91 -1.47 -8.41 -21.91
CA VAL A 91 -0.82 -8.74 -20.65
C VAL A 91 -0.83 -7.54 -19.71
N LEU A 92 -0.47 -6.35 -20.20
CA LEU A 92 -0.41 -5.12 -19.42
C LEU A 92 -1.77 -4.77 -18.82
N LYS A 93 -2.83 -4.83 -19.63
CA LYS A 93 -4.20 -4.58 -19.16
C LYS A 93 -4.62 -5.47 -17.99
N ARG A 94 -4.04 -6.66 -17.85
CA ARG A 94 -4.35 -7.64 -16.77
C ARG A 94 -3.21 -7.77 -15.76
N GLN A 95 -2.27 -6.83 -15.75
CA GLN A 95 -0.99 -7.06 -15.09
C GLN A 95 -1.07 -6.98 -13.57
N TRP A 96 -1.79 -5.99 -13.03
CA TRP A 96 -1.90 -5.81 -11.60
C TRP A 96 -3.15 -6.51 -11.04
N GLU A 97 -2.92 -7.43 -10.11
CA GLU A 97 -3.93 -8.08 -9.29
C GLU A 97 -3.28 -8.48 -7.96
N PRO A 98 -4.03 -8.63 -6.87
CA PRO A 98 -3.48 -9.20 -5.64
C PRO A 98 -2.90 -10.59 -5.89
N LYS A 99 -1.83 -10.95 -5.17
CA LYS A 99 -1.11 -12.22 -5.35
C LYS A 99 -2.02 -13.46 -5.26
N THR A 100 -3.09 -13.36 -4.46
CA THR A 100 -4.09 -14.43 -4.27
C THR A 100 -5.49 -13.85 -4.35
N LYS A 101 -6.50 -14.68 -4.64
CA LYS A 101 -7.91 -14.25 -4.65
C LYS A 101 -8.35 -13.63 -3.32
N ALA A 102 -7.90 -14.20 -2.20
CA ALA A 102 -8.13 -13.66 -0.86
C ALA A 102 -7.45 -12.30 -0.61
N GLY A 103 -6.55 -11.87 -1.50
CA GLY A 103 -5.95 -10.55 -1.46
C GLY A 103 -6.92 -9.42 -1.78
N ALA A 104 -8.00 -9.70 -2.54
CA ALA A 104 -9.12 -8.78 -2.71
C ALA A 104 -9.93 -8.73 -1.41
N ARG A 105 -9.85 -7.63 -0.67
CA ARG A 105 -10.37 -7.54 0.70
C ARG A 105 -10.58 -6.09 1.14
N GLY A 106 -11.41 -5.91 2.16
CA GLY A 106 -11.47 -4.67 2.94
C GLY A 106 -10.41 -4.69 4.04
N ILE A 107 -9.69 -3.59 4.21
CA ILE A 107 -8.71 -3.37 5.28
C ILE A 107 -9.27 -2.27 6.18
N PRO A 108 -9.75 -2.59 7.39
CA PRO A 108 -10.24 -1.59 8.33
C PRO A 108 -9.08 -0.79 8.92
N PHE A 109 -9.26 0.52 9.03
CA PHE A 109 -8.35 1.42 9.75
C PHE A 109 -9.08 2.33 10.76
N TRP A 110 -10.42 2.25 10.84
CA TRP A 110 -11.25 3.06 11.74
C TRP A 110 -10.89 2.93 13.24
N HIS A 111 -10.19 1.85 13.63
CA HIS A 111 -9.80 1.58 15.02
C HIS A 111 -8.46 2.20 15.41
N VAL A 112 -7.78 2.91 14.49
CA VAL A 112 -6.53 3.60 14.78
C VAL A 112 -6.63 5.06 14.38
N ASP A 113 -6.67 5.92 15.39
CA ASP A 113 -6.80 7.36 15.24
C ASP A 113 -5.72 7.96 14.34
N GLY A 114 -6.11 9.00 13.62
CA GLY A 114 -5.23 9.73 12.70
C GLY A 114 -4.94 9.01 11.39
N THR A 115 -5.17 7.69 11.26
CA THR A 115 -4.89 6.95 10.00
C THR A 115 -5.67 7.52 8.82
N GLY A 116 -6.97 7.79 9.01
CA GLY A 116 -7.81 8.39 7.96
C GLY A 116 -7.35 9.80 7.56
N LYS A 117 -6.86 10.60 8.52
CA LYS A 117 -6.32 11.94 8.27
C LYS A 117 -5.06 11.86 7.41
N ILE A 118 -4.10 11.02 7.78
CA ILE A 118 -2.84 10.82 7.04
C ILE A 118 -3.12 10.34 5.62
N LEU A 119 -4.01 9.34 5.46
CA LEU A 119 -4.41 8.85 4.14
C LEU A 119 -5.03 9.97 3.30
N LYS A 120 -5.92 10.77 3.89
CA LYS A 120 -6.59 11.87 3.18
C LYS A 120 -5.62 12.97 2.78
N GLU A 121 -4.71 13.36 3.67
CA GLU A 121 -3.68 14.38 3.40
C GLU A 121 -2.74 13.91 2.29
N PHE A 122 -2.17 12.70 2.41
CA PHE A 122 -1.29 12.15 1.38
C PHE A 122 -1.99 12.01 0.02
N MET A 123 -3.23 11.54 0.00
CA MET A 123 -4.00 11.41 -1.26
C MET A 123 -4.35 12.77 -1.87
N SER A 124 -4.57 13.80 -1.05
CA SER A 124 -4.84 15.16 -1.54
C SER A 124 -3.58 15.81 -2.11
N GLU A 125 -2.42 15.55 -1.51
CA GLU A 125 -1.14 16.12 -1.93
C GLU A 125 -0.57 15.43 -3.18
N TYR A 126 -0.60 14.09 -3.24
CA TYR A 126 0.08 13.34 -4.30
C TYR A 126 -0.87 12.59 -5.26
N GLY A 127 -2.16 12.45 -4.92
CA GLY A 127 -3.11 11.65 -5.71
C GLY A 127 -2.89 10.13 -5.65
N GLY A 128 -1.89 9.67 -4.91
CA GLY A 128 -1.45 8.28 -4.81
C GLY A 128 0.08 8.17 -4.90
N VAL A 129 0.61 6.94 -4.93
CA VAL A 129 2.04 6.74 -5.14
C VAL A 129 2.35 6.86 -6.64
N VAL A 130 3.11 7.88 -7.02
CA VAL A 130 3.48 8.11 -8.42
C VAL A 130 4.67 7.22 -8.80
N LEU A 131 4.43 6.30 -9.74
CA LEU A 131 5.45 5.46 -10.35
C LEU A 131 5.58 5.84 -11.83
N LEU A 132 6.54 6.73 -12.14
CA LEU A 132 6.90 7.14 -13.51
C LEU A 132 7.24 5.92 -14.37
#